data_AF-A0A368FPF2-F1
#
_entry.id   AF-A0A368FPF2-F1
#
_cell.length_a   1.000
_cell.length_b   1.000
_cell.length_c   1.000
_cell.angle_alpha   90.00
_cell.angle_beta   90.00
_cell.angle_gamma   90.00
#
_symmetry.space_group_name_H-M   'P 1'
#
loop_
_entity.id
_entity.type
_entity.pdbx_description
1 polymer ?
#
loop_
_entity_poly.entity_id
_entity_poly.type
_entity_poly.pdbx_seq_one_letter_code
_entity_poly.pdbx_strand_id
1 'polypeptide(L)'
;MLLKCFFFTSSSLTKDPVAPILAYKHYVAIERRLGKLMGFILECFKQKPVDRILITEFHNTNIPEANVEEEERSEEDTGDKKDDKQN
;
A
#
# COMPACT_ATOMS: atom_id res chain seq x y z
N MET A 1 10.38 4.35 22.87
CA MET A 1 9.61 4.34 21.61
C MET A 1 8.26 3.64 21.76
N LEU A 2 8.19 2.45 22.39
CA LEU A 2 6.96 1.68 22.69
C LEU A 2 5.81 2.49 23.32
N LEU A 3 6.11 3.36 24.30
CA LEU A 3 5.07 4.18 24.95
C LEU A 3 4.41 5.20 24.00
N LYS A 4 5.10 5.60 22.93
CA LYS A 4 4.65 6.63 21.97
C LYS A 4 3.67 6.08 20.95
N CYS A 5 3.87 4.86 20.45
CA CYS A 5 2.95 4.19 19.52
C CYS A 5 1.62 3.83 20.17
N PHE A 6 1.66 3.34 21.41
CA PHE A 6 0.48 3.09 22.23
C PHE A 6 -0.33 4.38 22.46
N PHE A 7 0.34 5.47 22.87
CA PHE A 7 -0.34 6.76 23.04
C PHE A 7 -0.92 7.30 21.73
N PHE A 8 -0.21 7.16 20.60
CA PHE A 8 -0.65 7.71 19.32
C PHE A 8 -1.90 7.01 18.76
N THR A 9 -1.91 5.68 18.76
CA THR A 9 -3.06 4.90 18.26
C THR A 9 -4.31 5.08 19.12
N SER A 10 -4.17 5.06 20.44
CA SER A 10 -5.28 5.37 21.35
C SER A 10 -5.76 6.81 21.20
N SER A 11 -4.86 7.80 21.11
CA SER A 11 -5.23 9.22 21.00
C SER A 11 -5.94 9.59 19.71
N SER A 12 -5.67 8.87 18.61
CA SER A 12 -6.39 9.08 17.34
C SER A 12 -7.80 8.52 17.42
N LEU A 13 -7.95 7.28 17.93
CA LEU A 13 -9.23 6.57 17.98
C LEU A 13 -10.18 7.11 19.06
N THR A 14 -9.67 7.77 20.10
CA THR A 14 -10.49 8.41 21.14
C THR A 14 -11.14 9.71 20.70
N LYS A 15 -10.72 10.30 19.58
CA LYS A 15 -11.34 11.52 19.03
C LYS A 15 -12.63 11.22 18.27
N ASP A 16 -12.88 9.96 17.95
CA ASP A 16 -14.08 9.54 17.25
C ASP A 16 -15.29 9.54 18.21
N PRO A 17 -16.45 10.11 17.80
CA PRO A 17 -17.66 10.12 18.61
C PRO A 17 -18.19 8.72 18.98
N VAL A 18 -17.84 7.65 18.24
CA VAL A 18 -18.29 6.27 18.53
C VAL A 18 -17.28 5.47 19.36
N ALA A 19 -16.29 6.12 19.98
CA ALA A 19 -15.34 5.43 20.86
C ALA A 19 -16.05 4.72 22.04
N PRO A 20 -15.58 3.51 22.45
CA PRO A 20 -14.36 2.84 22.00
C PRO A 20 -14.52 2.03 20.71
N ILE A 21 -13.73 2.36 19.68
CA ILE A 21 -13.71 1.65 18.38
C ILE A 21 -13.09 0.26 18.50
N LEU A 22 -12.06 0.13 19.35
CA LEU A 22 -11.28 -1.09 19.47
C LEU A 22 -11.19 -1.54 20.93
N ALA A 23 -11.51 -2.80 21.19
CA ALA A 23 -11.37 -3.37 22.54
C ALA A 23 -9.89 -3.41 22.98
N TYR A 24 -9.64 -3.13 24.27
CA TYR A 24 -8.30 -2.93 24.81
C TYR A 24 -7.30 -4.07 24.52
N LYS A 25 -7.79 -5.32 24.50
CA LYS A 25 -6.99 -6.52 24.18
C LYS A 25 -6.27 -6.44 22.82
N HIS A 26 -6.79 -5.67 21.87
CA HIS A 26 -6.21 -5.57 20.55
C HIS A 26 -4.96 -4.68 20.52
N TYR A 27 -4.81 -3.71 21.42
CA TYR A 27 -3.59 -2.89 21.47
C TYR A 27 -2.35 -3.75 21.77
N VAL A 28 -2.46 -4.66 22.74
CA VAL A 28 -1.39 -5.63 23.06
C VAL A 28 -1.12 -6.57 21.89
N ALA A 29 -2.16 -6.96 21.15
CA ALA A 29 -2.00 -7.81 19.97
C ALA A 29 -1.30 -7.08 18.81
N ILE A 30 -1.60 -5.79 18.60
CA ILE A 30 -0.96 -4.95 17.58
C ILE A 30 0.53 -4.80 17.88
N GLU A 31 0.90 -4.47 19.11
CA GLU A 31 2.31 -4.36 19.52
C GLU A 31 3.08 -5.68 19.32
N ARG A 32 2.47 -6.82 19.68
CA ARG A 32 3.07 -8.14 19.43
C ARG A 32 3.30 -8.41 17.93
N ARG A 33 2.36 -7.98 17.07
CA ARG A 33 2.49 -8.14 15.61
C ARG A 33 3.57 -7.21 15.04
N LEU A 34 3.65 -5.98 15.55
CA LEU A 34 4.70 -5.04 15.18
C LEU A 34 6.10 -5.58 15.51
N GLY A 35 6.28 -6.18 16.70
CA GLY A 35 7.54 -6.81 17.07
C GLY A 35 7.96 -7.94 16.11
N LYS A 36 7.01 -8.76 15.66
CA LYS A 36 7.29 -9.79 14.64
C LYS A 36 7.66 -9.19 13.29
N LEU A 37 6.94 -8.15 12.85
CA LEU A 37 7.21 -7.45 11.59
C LEU A 37 8.63 -6.88 11.57
N MET A 38 9.04 -6.19 12.63
CA MET A 38 10.39 -5.66 12.76
C MET A 38 11.45 -6.78 12.74
N GLY A 39 11.16 -7.93 13.36
CA GLY A 39 12.01 -9.12 13.28
C GLY A 39 12.21 -9.62 11.85
N PHE A 40 11.14 -9.67 11.05
CA PHE A 40 11.24 -10.06 9.64
C PHE A 40 12.04 -9.05 8.81
N ILE A 41 11.86 -7.74 9.04
CA ILE A 41 12.62 -6.70 8.34
C ILE A 41 14.13 -6.84 8.62
N LEU A 42 14.50 -7.09 9.88
CA LEU A 42 15.91 -7.34 10.24
C LEU A 42 16.47 -8.58 9.57
N GLU A 43 15.67 -9.63 9.42
CA GLU A 43 16.08 -10.83 8.70
C GLU A 43 16.30 -10.54 7.21
N CYS A 44 15.46 -9.71 6.59
CA CYS A 44 15.69 -9.24 5.22
C CYS A 44 17.03 -8.48 5.09
N PHE A 45 17.36 -7.59 6.03
CA PHE A 45 18.63 -6.84 6.01
C PHE A 45 19.87 -7.72 6.12
N LYS A 46 19.76 -8.94 6.68
CA LYS A 46 20.86 -9.91 6.66
C LYS A 46 21.03 -10.58 5.29
N GLN A 47 19.95 -10.70 4.52
CA GLN A 47 19.95 -11.41 3.24
C GLN A 47 20.34 -10.51 2.06
N LYS A 48 19.95 -9.24 2.09
CA LYS A 48 20.21 -8.28 1.01
C LYS A 48 20.62 -6.92 1.59
N PRO A 49 21.39 -6.10 0.84
CA PRO A 49 21.72 -4.75 1.28
C PRO A 49 20.46 -3.92 1.50
N VAL A 50 20.53 -3.00 2.46
CA VAL A 50 19.41 -2.15 2.88
C VAL A 50 18.81 -1.39 1.70
N ASP A 51 19.64 -0.86 0.81
CA ASP A 51 19.21 -0.07 -0.35
C ASP A 51 18.37 -0.86 -1.38
N ARG A 52 18.44 -2.20 -1.36
CA ARG A 52 17.58 -3.07 -2.19
C ARG A 52 16.27 -3.44 -1.51
N ILE A 53 16.14 -3.16 -0.21
CA ILE A 53 14.96 -3.51 0.60
C ILE A 53 14.14 -2.26 0.87
N LEU A 54 14.79 -1.15 1.21
CA LEU A 54 14.17 0.15 1.43
C LEU A 54 14.21 0.96 0.14
N ILE A 55 13.19 0.76 -0.69
CA ILE A 55 13.01 1.44 -1.98
C ILE A 55 11.66 2.15 -1.99
N THR A 56 11.58 3.27 -2.72
CA THR A 56 10.32 4.01 -2.92
C THR A 56 9.42 3.30 -3.93
N GLU A 57 10.02 2.65 -4.92
CA GLU A 57 9.34 1.96 -6.01
C GLU A 57 10.18 0.77 -6.49
N PHE A 58 9.52 -0.36 -6.78
CA PHE A 58 10.18 -1.59 -7.19
C PHE A 58 10.10 -1.78 -8.70
N HIS A 59 11.27 -1.92 -9.35
CA HIS A 59 11.38 -2.18 -10.78
C HIS A 59 12.02 -3.56 -11.00
N ASN A 60 11.32 -4.44 -11.70
CA ASN A 60 11.80 -5.80 -11.96
C ASN A 60 12.60 -5.86 -13.26
N THR A 61 13.92 -6.03 -13.15
CA THR A 61 14.83 -6.10 -14.31
C THR A 61 14.62 -7.31 -15.23
N ASN A 62 13.78 -8.27 -14.84
CA ASN A 62 13.49 -9.47 -15.65
C ASN A 62 12.28 -9.29 -16.57
N ILE A 63 11.58 -8.17 -16.46
CA ILE A 63 10.50 -7.81 -17.37
C ILE A 63 11.13 -6.82 -18.36
N PRO A 64 11.22 -7.15 -19.66
CA PRO A 64 11.60 -6.15 -20.64
C PRO A 64 10.59 -5.01 -20.55
N GLU A 65 11.08 -3.77 -20.43
CA GLU A 65 10.21 -2.59 -20.46
C GLU A 65 9.38 -2.66 -21.73
N ALA A 66 8.07 -2.86 -21.59
CA ALA A 66 7.16 -2.69 -22.71
C ALA A 66 7.32 -1.25 -23.19
N ASN A 67 7.53 -1.06 -24.50
CA ASN A 67 7.63 0.25 -25.13
C ASN A 67 6.48 1.14 -24.62
N VAL A 68 6.83 2.13 -23.82
CA VAL A 68 5.92 3.12 -23.22
C VAL A 68 5.20 3.96 -24.31
N GLU A 69 5.58 3.81 -25.58
CA GLU A 69 4.97 4.49 -26.72
C GLU A 69 3.66 3.87 -27.23
N GLU A 70 3.31 2.62 -26.87
CA GLU A 70 2.08 1.97 -27.40
C GLU A 70 0.83 2.09 -26.50
N GLU A 71 0.96 2.42 -25.21
CA GLU A 71 -0.19 2.49 -24.29
C GLU A 71 -1.01 3.80 -24.36
N GLU A 72 -0.49 4.88 -24.97
CA GLU A 72 -1.26 6.14 -25.11
C GLU A 72 -2.21 6.17 -26.32
N ARG A 73 -2.30 5.12 -27.15
CA ARG A 73 -3.08 5.14 -28.40
C ARG A 73 -4.28 4.19 -28.48
N SER A 74 -4.60 3.42 -27.45
CA SER A 74 -5.62 2.37 -27.56
C SER A 74 -6.92 2.59 -26.77
N GLU A 75 -7.23 3.81 -26.33
CA GLU A 75 -8.51 4.11 -25.66
C GLU A 75 -9.32 5.22 -26.34
N GLU A 76 -9.56 5.12 -27.65
CA GLU A 76 -10.71 5.82 -28.26
C GLU A 76 -11.13 5.16 -29.59
N ASP A 77 -11.71 3.95 -29.53
CA ASP A 77 -12.56 3.46 -30.62
C ASP A 77 -13.67 2.55 -30.07
N THR A 78 -14.59 3.14 -29.29
CA THR A 78 -15.92 2.58 -29.11
C THR A 78 -16.85 3.21 -30.13
N GLY A 79 -16.89 2.58 -31.31
CA GLY A 79 -17.84 2.91 -32.36
C GLY A 79 -19.30 2.85 -31.89
N ASP A 80 -20.01 3.96 -32.05
CA ASP A 80 -21.47 3.99 -32.11
C ASP A 80 -21.86 4.57 -33.48
N LYS A 81 -22.07 3.69 -34.46
CA LYS A 81 -22.73 4.04 -35.71
C LYS A 81 -24.24 3.99 -35.48
N LYS A 82 -24.86 5.16 -35.34
CA LYS A 82 -26.28 5.32 -35.65
C LYS A 82 -26.44 6.20 -36.88
N ASP A 83 -26.79 5.53 -37.97
CA ASP A 83 -27.33 6.12 -39.18
C ASP A 83 -28.61 6.88 -38.85
N ASP A 84 -28.68 8.16 -39.22
CA ASP A 84 -29.94 8.83 -39.51
C ASP A 84 -29.70 9.92 -40.57
N LYS A 85 -29.96 9.56 -41.83
CA LYS A 85 -30.30 10.52 -42.87
C LYS A 85 -31.28 9.88 -43.83
N GLN A 86 -32.56 10.17 -43.63
CA GLN A 86 -33.54 10.08 -44.70
C GLN A 86 -34.19 11.44 -44.92
N ASN A 87 -34.14 11.79 -46.21
CA ASN A 87 -34.59 12.97 -46.91
C ASN A 87 -36.07 13.30 -46.68
#